data_AF-A0A9D8NX65-F1
#
_entry.id   AF-A0A9D8NX65-F1
#
_cell.length_a   1.000
_cell.length_b   1.000
_cell.length_c   1.000
_cell.angle_alpha   90.00
_cell.angle_beta   90.00
_cell.angle_gamma   90.00
#
_symmetry.space_group_name_H-M   'P 1'
#
loop_
_entity.id
_entity.type
_entity.pdbx_description
1 polymer ?
#
loop_
_entity_poly.entity_id
_entity_poly.type
_entity_poly.pdbx_seq_one_letter_code
_entity_poly.pdbx_strand_id
1 'polypeptide(L)'
;TSDLTIRIIDTKGIDRTAAREDVEIHLDDPHTLAVLCSSFNNAPAAEARLLLERAKDAGVRSLDVNTALLVLPRPGEALAMKDDATSTPVESPDEGYELKAEQVELALQPLGLQNLAVGFYNANEDPRTRAEEFLIGRLAAARDAFRIRIQAATNGARALLKNHGEERVRAVLRDAGDSLHTWASLNAKVPLVSAHVQESLLEQIQIAYAATVRASVNREGEWINLSYSYQIGYGARRIAVLALGKSVEEFSGHCKIMAATPRYGEAADLIAQAQRVLTASYEELLRKAQLMGQTVFKAALKADPQFWQRCVAEWGQGPGYKSRVAEHNRKWFSDAARNQLETQLKTLIEREWSGALQSVTELLEPPT
;
A
#
# COMPACT_ATOMS: atom_id res chain seq x y z
N THR A 1 -28.18 16.56 -1.02
CA THR A 1 -27.13 15.80 -0.30
C THR A 1 -27.57 14.34 -0.27
N SER A 2 -27.02 13.52 -1.17
CA SER A 2 -27.37 12.10 -1.28
C SER A 2 -26.84 11.34 -0.07
N ASP A 3 -27.73 10.55 0.53
CA ASP A 3 -27.56 9.61 1.65
C ASP A 3 -26.16 8.97 1.72
N LEU A 4 -25.29 9.55 2.55
CA LEU A 4 -23.94 9.05 2.82
C LEU A 4 -24.00 8.28 4.14
N THR A 5 -24.19 6.97 4.07
CA THR A 5 -24.02 6.11 5.24
C THR A 5 -22.52 5.98 5.51
N ILE A 6 -22.03 6.68 6.53
CA ILE A 6 -20.63 6.66 6.95
C ILE A 6 -20.53 5.93 8.29
N ARG A 7 -19.54 5.04 8.42
CA ARG A 7 -19.15 4.45 9.69
C ARG A 7 -17.82 5.06 10.12
N ILE A 8 -17.79 5.66 11.30
CA ILE A 8 -16.54 6.16 11.91
C ILE A 8 -15.90 5.00 12.68
N ILE A 9 -14.62 4.75 12.41
CA ILE A 9 -13.81 3.75 13.11
C ILE A 9 -12.75 4.52 13.88
N ASP A 10 -12.93 4.63 15.18
CA ASP A 10 -11.89 5.18 16.06
C ASP A 10 -10.90 4.09 16.42
N THR A 11 -9.61 4.37 16.25
CA THR A 11 -8.53 3.42 16.54
C THR A 11 -7.72 3.92 17.72
N LYS A 12 -7.22 2.99 18.53
CA LYS A 12 -6.31 3.38 19.60
C LYS A 12 -5.04 3.99 19.00
N GLY A 13 -4.64 5.15 19.54
CA GLY A 13 -3.43 5.87 19.18
C GLY A 13 -2.20 4.96 19.03
N ILE A 14 -1.29 5.39 18.17
CA ILE A 14 -0.09 4.64 17.83
C ILE A 14 1.03 5.10 18.76
N ASP A 15 1.48 4.19 19.64
CA ASP A 15 2.64 4.42 20.49
C ASP A 15 3.87 3.82 19.80
N ARG A 16 4.83 4.67 19.39
CA ARG A 16 6.07 4.34 18.63
C ARG A 16 5.84 3.96 17.17
N THR A 17 6.95 3.82 16.45
CA THR A 17 7.08 3.32 15.08
C THR A 17 6.89 1.80 14.96
N ALA A 18 5.90 1.22 15.66
CA ALA A 18 5.56 -0.20 15.52
C ALA A 18 4.45 -0.38 14.48
N ALA A 19 4.59 -1.40 13.64
CA ALA A 19 3.58 -1.80 12.66
C ALA A 19 2.27 -2.23 13.35
N ARG A 20 1.12 -1.81 12.79
CA ARG A 20 -0.21 -1.98 13.38
C ARG A 20 -1.17 -2.56 12.35
N GLU A 21 -1.35 -3.87 12.39
CA GLU A 21 -2.27 -4.59 11.50
C GLU A 21 -3.66 -3.97 11.48
N ASP A 22 -4.22 -3.68 12.66
CA ASP A 22 -5.56 -3.12 12.82
C ASP A 22 -5.74 -1.73 12.19
N VAL A 23 -4.65 -1.04 11.88
CA VAL A 23 -4.66 0.28 11.20
C VAL A 23 -4.27 0.14 9.73
N GLU A 24 -3.21 -0.62 9.44
CA GLU A 24 -2.67 -0.80 8.09
C GLU A 24 -3.67 -1.43 7.12
N ILE A 25 -4.55 -2.33 7.59
CA ILE A 25 -5.62 -2.91 6.75
C ILE A 25 -6.55 -1.85 6.15
N HIS A 26 -6.74 -0.72 6.84
CA HIS A 26 -7.63 0.35 6.39
C HIS A 26 -7.00 1.25 5.33
N LEU A 27 -5.67 1.25 5.20
CA LEU A 27 -4.96 1.98 4.14
C LEU A 27 -5.12 1.29 2.78
N ASP A 28 -5.30 -0.03 2.77
CA ASP A 28 -5.48 -0.84 1.56
C ASP A 28 -6.96 -1.10 1.20
N ASP A 29 -7.90 -0.66 2.04
CA ASP A 29 -9.33 -0.84 1.80
C ASP A 29 -9.87 0.25 0.84
N PRO A 30 -10.36 -0.12 -0.36
CA PRO A 30 -10.89 0.84 -1.32
C PRO A 30 -12.14 1.59 -0.83
N HIS A 31 -12.81 1.09 0.21
CA HIS A 31 -14.02 1.67 0.80
C HIS A 31 -13.75 2.49 2.07
N THR A 32 -12.49 2.59 2.49
CA THR A 32 -12.11 3.36 3.68
C THR A 32 -11.34 4.62 3.27
N LEU A 33 -11.68 5.75 3.92
CA LEU A 33 -10.83 6.93 3.97
C LEU A 33 -10.06 6.89 5.29
N ALA A 34 -8.76 6.60 5.23
CA ALA A 34 -7.89 6.62 6.40
C ALA A 34 -7.48 8.07 6.71
N VAL A 35 -7.80 8.54 7.91
CA VAL A 35 -7.41 9.88 8.38
C VAL A 35 -6.33 9.73 9.45
N LEU A 36 -5.10 10.09 9.09
CA LEU A 36 -3.96 10.05 9.99
C LEU A 36 -3.90 11.37 10.75
N CYS A 37 -3.98 11.33 12.07
CA CYS A 37 -3.93 12.54 12.89
C CYS A 37 -2.50 12.81 13.37
N SER A 38 -2.07 14.07 13.35
CA SER A 38 -0.76 14.51 13.88
C SER A 38 -0.92 15.79 14.69
N SER A 39 -0.10 15.96 15.74
CA SER A 39 0.04 17.28 16.36
C SER A 39 0.79 18.22 15.42
N PHE A 40 0.52 19.53 15.52
CA PHE A 40 1.06 20.53 14.60
C PHE A 40 2.59 20.59 14.59
N ASN A 41 3.21 20.60 15.76
CA ASN A 41 4.66 20.67 15.90
C ASN A 41 5.41 19.40 15.44
N ASN A 42 4.71 18.29 15.28
CA ASN A 42 5.29 17.02 14.84
C ASN A 42 4.72 16.55 13.49
N ALA A 43 3.95 17.38 12.77
CA ALA A 43 3.33 16.97 11.52
C ALA A 43 4.36 16.91 10.36
N PRO A 44 4.37 15.84 9.55
CA PRO A 44 3.66 14.56 9.75
C PRO A 44 4.35 13.71 10.82
N ALA A 45 3.58 13.19 11.78
CA ALA A 45 4.13 12.41 12.88
C ALA A 45 4.91 11.19 12.37
N ALA A 46 5.94 10.78 13.11
CA ALA A 46 6.79 9.64 12.71
C ALA A 46 5.97 8.35 12.52
N GLU A 47 4.95 8.15 13.34
CA GLU A 47 4.01 7.04 13.27
C GLU A 47 3.16 7.09 11.99
N ALA A 48 2.65 8.27 11.64
CA ALA A 48 1.89 8.46 10.40
C ALA A 48 2.77 8.22 9.16
N ARG A 49 4.00 8.74 9.17
CA ARG A 49 4.98 8.49 8.10
C ARG A 49 5.31 7.02 7.93
N LEU A 50 5.52 6.29 9.04
CA LEU A 50 5.79 4.86 8.99
C LEU A 50 4.61 4.09 8.36
N LEU A 51 3.37 4.42 8.73
CA LEU A 51 2.20 3.77 8.15
C LEU A 51 2.10 4.01 6.63
N LEU A 52 2.36 5.23 6.19
CA LEU A 52 2.40 5.58 4.77
C LEU A 52 3.53 4.85 4.03
N GLU A 53 4.74 4.83 4.61
CA GLU A 53 5.89 4.12 4.07
C GLU A 53 5.61 2.63 3.92
N ARG A 54 5.07 2.00 4.96
CA ARG A 54 4.70 0.58 4.94
C ARG A 54 3.61 0.28 3.91
N ALA A 55 2.58 1.11 3.82
CA ALA A 55 1.56 0.94 2.79
C ALA A 55 2.15 1.07 1.38
N LYS A 56 3.08 2.00 1.16
CA LYS A 56 3.79 2.14 -0.12
C LYS A 56 4.66 0.92 -0.44
N ASP A 57 5.42 0.43 0.53
CA ASP A 57 6.25 -0.78 0.43
C ASP A 57 5.41 -2.04 0.14
N ALA A 58 4.19 -2.10 0.68
CA ALA A 58 3.20 -3.14 0.37
C ALA A 58 2.51 -2.92 -1.00
N GLY A 59 2.81 -1.84 -1.72
CA GLY A 59 2.26 -1.56 -3.04
C GLY A 59 0.82 -1.06 -3.02
N VAL A 60 0.38 -0.41 -1.95
CA VAL A 60 -0.93 0.27 -1.89
C VAL A 60 -0.92 1.47 -2.83
N ARG A 61 -1.72 1.40 -3.92
CA ARG A 61 -1.73 2.41 -4.99
C ARG A 61 -2.73 3.54 -4.78
N SER A 62 -3.63 3.43 -3.80
CA SER A 62 -4.74 4.37 -3.57
C SER A 62 -4.47 5.42 -2.49
N LEU A 63 -3.25 5.49 -1.94
CA LEU A 63 -2.93 6.33 -0.78
C LEU A 63 -3.28 7.81 -1.00
N ASP A 64 -2.95 8.39 -2.16
CA ASP A 64 -3.20 9.81 -2.46
C ASP A 64 -4.70 10.19 -2.43
N VAL A 65 -5.57 9.19 -2.62
CA VAL A 65 -7.02 9.38 -2.71
C VAL A 65 -7.71 8.95 -1.42
N ASN A 66 -7.37 7.77 -0.92
CA ASN A 66 -8.02 7.10 0.21
C ASN A 66 -7.33 7.37 1.54
N THR A 67 -6.33 8.25 1.58
CA THR A 67 -5.67 8.69 2.81
C THR A 67 -5.63 10.21 2.88
N ALA A 68 -5.67 10.74 4.11
CA ALA A 68 -5.51 12.15 4.40
C ALA A 68 -4.76 12.33 5.72
N LEU A 69 -4.00 13.41 5.83
CA LEU A 69 -3.39 13.84 7.09
C LEU A 69 -4.22 14.96 7.71
N LEU A 70 -4.71 14.78 8.93
CA LEU A 70 -5.36 15.84 9.71
C LEU A 70 -4.42 16.30 10.81
N VAL A 71 -3.90 17.51 10.65
CA VAL A 71 -3.06 18.16 11.64
C VAL A 71 -3.95 18.85 12.67
N LEU A 72 -3.65 18.64 13.95
CA LEU A 72 -4.44 19.10 15.10
C LEU A 72 -3.61 20.08 15.94
N PRO A 73 -3.55 21.37 15.55
CA PRO A 73 -2.89 22.42 16.33
C PRO A 73 -3.59 22.67 17.67
N ARG A 74 -2.77 23.02 18.66
CA ARG A 74 -3.21 23.64 19.92
C ARG A 74 -3.29 25.15 19.76
N PRO A 75 -4.06 25.85 20.63
CA PRO A 75 -4.13 27.30 20.67
C PRO A 75 -2.76 27.98 20.56
N GLY A 76 -2.65 28.89 19.59
CA GLY A 76 -1.44 29.68 19.35
C GLY A 76 -0.26 28.95 18.68
N GLU A 77 -0.31 27.63 18.43
CA GLU A 77 0.80 26.92 17.76
C GLU A 77 1.04 27.41 16.33
N ALA A 78 -0.03 27.70 15.59
CA ALA A 78 0.07 28.22 14.23
C ALA A 78 0.65 29.64 14.19
N LEU A 79 0.18 30.51 15.10
CA LEU A 79 0.68 31.89 15.24
C LEU A 79 2.14 31.98 15.72
N ALA A 80 2.64 30.92 16.35
CA ALA A 80 4.03 30.85 16.78
C ALA A 80 5.01 30.51 15.64
N MET A 81 4.51 30.21 14.44
CA MET A 81 5.35 29.95 13.28
C MET A 81 6.04 31.21 12.78
N LYS A 82 7.15 30.97 12.09
CA LYS A 82 7.90 31.98 11.35
C LYS A 82 8.19 31.42 9.97
N ASP A 83 8.26 32.30 8.99
CA ASP A 83 8.78 31.96 7.67
C ASP A 83 10.27 31.59 7.81
N ASP A 84 10.63 30.39 7.33
CA ASP A 84 11.99 29.84 7.43
C ASP A 84 13.01 30.67 6.62
N ALA A 85 12.59 31.36 5.56
CA ALA A 85 13.46 32.17 4.70
C ALA A 85 13.69 33.59 5.26
N THR A 86 12.65 34.22 5.81
CA THR A 86 12.68 35.62 6.25
C THR A 86 12.77 35.77 7.78
N SER A 87 12.55 34.70 8.53
CA SER A 87 12.45 34.68 10.00
C SER A 87 11.39 35.62 10.58
N THR A 88 10.45 36.12 9.75
CA THR A 88 9.34 36.94 10.21
C THR A 88 8.24 36.06 10.81
N PRO A 89 7.64 36.48 11.94
CA PRO A 89 6.44 35.82 12.46
C PRO A 89 5.30 35.88 11.45
N VAL A 90 4.47 34.84 11.44
CA VAL A 90 3.22 34.85 10.68
C VAL A 90 2.22 35.86 11.26
N GLU A 91 1.41 36.46 10.40
CA GLU A 91 0.40 37.46 10.77
C GLU A 91 -0.95 36.83 11.13
N SER A 92 -1.16 35.57 10.73
CA SER A 92 -2.42 34.84 10.97
C SER A 92 -2.22 33.34 11.21
N PRO A 93 -3.19 32.65 11.85
CA PRO A 93 -3.15 31.19 11.97
C PRO A 93 -3.18 30.48 10.61
N ASP A 94 -3.88 31.04 9.62
CA ASP A 94 -3.97 30.46 8.28
C ASP A 94 -2.62 30.47 7.56
N GLU A 95 -1.85 31.54 7.67
CA GLU A 95 -0.47 31.60 7.16
C GLU A 95 0.43 30.57 7.88
N GLY A 96 0.27 30.41 9.19
CA GLY A 96 0.95 29.34 9.94
C GLY A 96 0.57 27.93 9.44
N TYR A 97 -0.68 27.71 9.06
CA TYR A 97 -1.13 26.46 8.46
C TYR A 97 -0.53 26.23 7.07
N GLU A 98 -0.44 27.27 6.23
CA GLU A 98 0.18 27.21 4.90
C GLU A 98 1.66 26.84 5.00
N LEU A 99 2.44 27.53 5.85
CA LEU A 99 3.85 27.19 6.09
C LEU A 99 4.02 25.76 6.60
N LYS A 100 3.14 25.31 7.50
CA LYS A 100 3.19 23.92 7.97
C LYS A 100 2.84 22.93 6.85
N ALA A 101 1.93 23.27 5.95
CA ALA A 101 1.56 22.42 4.82
C ALA A 101 2.76 22.19 3.89
N GLU A 102 3.54 23.24 3.60
CA GLU A 102 4.77 23.13 2.81
C GLU A 102 5.82 22.24 3.49
N GLN A 103 6.02 22.40 4.80
CA GLN A 103 6.93 21.53 5.57
C GLN A 103 6.47 20.06 5.53
N VAL A 104 5.16 19.81 5.60
CA VAL A 104 4.59 18.46 5.48
C VAL A 104 4.80 17.90 4.08
N GLU A 105 4.57 18.70 3.04
CA GLU A 105 4.76 18.32 1.64
C GLU A 105 6.21 17.86 1.39
N LEU A 106 7.18 18.66 1.82
CA LEU A 106 8.60 18.34 1.74
C LEU A 106 8.95 17.05 2.49
N ALA A 107 8.37 16.85 3.68
CA ALA A 107 8.59 15.64 4.47
C ALA A 107 7.98 14.37 3.83
N LEU A 108 6.96 14.51 2.99
CA LEU A 108 6.29 13.40 2.29
C LEU A 108 6.85 13.15 0.88
N GLN A 109 7.66 14.06 0.34
CA GLN A 109 8.30 13.93 -0.96
C GLN A 109 9.14 12.65 -1.13
N PRO A 110 9.94 12.18 -0.14
CA PRO A 110 10.68 10.92 -0.27
C PRO A 110 9.75 9.71 -0.45
N LEU A 111 8.54 9.78 0.10
CA LEU A 111 7.50 8.78 -0.08
C LEU A 111 6.70 9.00 -1.38
N GLY A 112 6.99 10.02 -2.17
CA GLY A 112 6.22 10.37 -3.37
C GLY A 112 4.76 10.76 -3.06
N LEU A 113 4.50 11.21 -1.82
CA LEU A 113 3.18 11.55 -1.29
C LEU A 113 3.05 13.06 -1.03
N GLN A 114 3.79 13.89 -1.78
CA GLN A 114 3.71 15.35 -1.67
C GLN A 114 2.30 15.89 -1.95
N ASN A 115 1.49 15.16 -2.73
CA ASN A 115 0.11 15.52 -3.03
C ASN A 115 -0.93 14.94 -2.04
N LEU A 116 -0.48 14.32 -0.94
CA LEU A 116 -1.40 13.80 0.08
C LEU A 116 -2.20 14.97 0.65
N ALA A 117 -3.52 14.80 0.78
CA ALA A 117 -4.33 15.87 1.31
C ALA A 117 -4.06 16.11 2.79
N VAL A 118 -3.69 17.35 3.13
CA VAL A 118 -3.42 17.81 4.48
C VAL A 118 -4.49 18.81 4.91
N GLY A 119 -5.12 18.57 6.05
CA GLY A 119 -6.07 19.49 6.68
C GLY A 119 -5.56 19.96 8.04
N PHE A 120 -6.01 21.12 8.49
CA PHE A 120 -5.68 21.69 9.79
C PHE A 120 -6.96 21.98 10.56
N TYR A 121 -6.99 21.59 11.84
CA TYR A 121 -8.13 21.85 12.71
C TYR A 121 -7.73 22.02 14.18
N ASN A 122 -7.80 23.24 14.67
CA ASN A 122 -7.72 23.55 16.09
C ASN A 122 -9.11 23.56 16.71
N ALA A 123 -9.42 22.56 17.52
CA ALA A 123 -10.75 22.39 18.13
C ALA A 123 -11.19 23.54 19.06
N ASN A 124 -10.29 24.43 19.48
CA ASN A 124 -10.61 25.55 20.37
C ASN A 124 -10.80 26.88 19.64
N GLU A 125 -10.19 27.03 18.45
CA GLU A 125 -10.11 28.33 17.75
C GLU A 125 -10.81 28.27 16.38
N ASP A 126 -10.78 27.12 15.71
CA ASP A 126 -11.36 26.98 14.37
C ASP A 126 -12.86 26.63 14.43
N PRO A 127 -13.67 27.13 13.48
CA PRO A 127 -15.04 26.68 13.32
C PRO A 127 -15.05 25.18 12.94
N ARG A 128 -16.00 24.43 13.51
CA ARG A 128 -16.20 23.00 13.20
C ARG A 128 -16.34 22.71 11.71
N THR A 129 -16.91 23.65 10.95
CA THR A 129 -17.10 23.55 9.50
C THR A 129 -15.78 23.32 8.76
N ARG A 130 -14.64 23.81 9.27
CA ARG A 130 -13.33 23.60 8.65
C ARG A 130 -12.97 22.12 8.55
N ALA A 131 -13.11 21.37 9.64
CA ALA A 131 -12.85 19.94 9.65
C ALA A 131 -13.92 19.16 8.87
N GLU A 132 -15.19 19.57 8.98
CA GLU A 132 -16.29 18.94 8.26
C GLU A 132 -16.11 19.05 6.73
N GLU A 133 -15.82 20.25 6.23
CA GLU A 133 -15.60 20.50 4.80
C GLU A 133 -14.39 19.72 4.28
N PHE A 134 -13.29 19.67 5.04
CA PHE A 134 -12.12 18.87 4.69
C PHE A 134 -12.50 17.39 4.56
N LEU A 135 -13.10 16.80 5.60
CA LEU A 135 -13.42 15.37 5.63
C LEU A 135 -14.48 14.99 4.57
N ILE A 136 -15.52 15.82 4.40
CA ILE A 136 -16.54 15.62 3.36
C ILE A 136 -15.92 15.73 1.97
N GLY A 137 -15.04 16.70 1.75
CA GLY A 137 -14.31 16.86 0.48
C GLY A 137 -13.47 15.63 0.15
N ARG A 138 -12.76 15.08 1.15
CA ARG A 138 -11.97 13.86 0.98
C ARG A 138 -12.84 12.63 0.69
N LEU A 139 -13.96 12.48 1.39
CA LEU A 139 -14.92 11.40 1.14
C LEU A 139 -15.52 11.51 -0.27
N ALA A 140 -15.86 12.72 -0.71
CA ALA A 140 -16.36 12.96 -2.06
C ALA A 140 -15.31 12.59 -3.12
N ALA A 141 -14.07 13.05 -2.96
CA ALA A 141 -12.97 12.73 -3.87
C ALA A 141 -12.71 11.22 -3.98
N ALA A 142 -12.68 10.50 -2.85
CA ALA A 142 -12.51 9.05 -2.84
C ALA A 142 -13.66 8.33 -3.57
N ARG A 143 -14.90 8.78 -3.36
CA ARG A 143 -16.07 8.23 -4.05
C ARG A 143 -16.05 8.51 -5.54
N ASP A 144 -15.66 9.71 -5.96
CA ASP A 144 -15.61 10.07 -7.37
C ASP A 144 -14.50 9.29 -8.08
N ALA A 145 -13.33 9.13 -7.46
CA ALA A 145 -12.28 8.25 -7.97
C ALA A 145 -12.76 6.79 -8.12
N PHE A 146 -13.51 6.29 -7.14
CA PHE A 146 -14.11 4.95 -7.21
C PHE A 146 -15.16 4.83 -8.32
N ARG A 147 -16.04 5.83 -8.47
CA ARG A 147 -17.05 5.89 -9.54
C ARG A 147 -16.40 5.92 -10.92
N ILE A 148 -15.38 6.75 -11.12
CA ILE A 148 -14.62 6.84 -12.37
C ILE A 148 -14.04 5.47 -12.73
N ARG A 149 -13.47 4.75 -11.74
CA ARG A 149 -12.92 3.41 -11.94
C ARG A 149 -13.97 2.40 -12.40
N ILE A 150 -15.13 2.36 -11.74
CA ILE A 150 -16.25 1.47 -12.12
C ILE A 150 -16.80 1.84 -13.50
N GLN A 151 -16.97 3.13 -13.79
CA GLN A 151 -17.50 3.58 -15.07
C GLN A 151 -16.53 3.26 -16.21
N ALA A 152 -15.22 3.44 -16.01
CA ALA A 152 -14.20 3.05 -16.97
C ALA A 152 -14.21 1.54 -17.25
N ALA A 153 -14.38 0.71 -16.22
CA ALA A 153 -14.53 -0.73 -16.39
C ALA A 153 -15.79 -1.10 -17.20
N THR A 154 -16.92 -0.44 -16.90
CA THR A 154 -18.21 -0.67 -17.58
C THR A 154 -18.20 -0.21 -19.04
N ASN A 155 -17.58 0.95 -19.31
CA ASN A 155 -17.49 1.50 -20.66
C ASN A 155 -16.55 0.67 -21.54
N GLY A 156 -15.41 0.22 -21.02
CA GLY A 156 -14.51 -0.67 -21.75
C GLY A 156 -15.19 -1.95 -22.22
N ALA A 157 -16.01 -2.57 -21.37
CA ALA A 157 -16.78 -3.76 -21.73
C ALA A 157 -17.78 -3.51 -22.88
N ARG A 158 -18.36 -2.31 -22.96
CA ARG A 158 -19.31 -1.94 -24.03
C ARG A 158 -18.62 -1.58 -25.35
N ALA A 159 -17.44 -0.99 -25.30
CA ALA A 159 -16.71 -0.57 -26.49
C ALA A 159 -16.18 -1.76 -27.30
N LEU A 160 -15.68 -2.81 -26.62
CA LEU A 160 -15.30 -4.06 -27.29
C LEU A 160 -16.42 -4.68 -28.12
N LEU A 161 -17.67 -4.56 -27.65
CA LEU A 161 -18.83 -5.11 -28.35
C LEU A 161 -19.23 -4.32 -29.61
N LYS A 162 -18.75 -3.07 -29.76
CA LYS A 162 -19.21 -2.15 -30.81
C LYS A 162 -18.25 -2.05 -32.01
N ASN A 163 -16.96 -2.33 -31.84
CA ASN A 163 -15.94 -2.12 -32.87
C ASN A 163 -15.75 -3.31 -33.82
N HIS A 164 -16.85 -3.80 -34.40
CA HIS A 164 -16.84 -4.74 -35.51
C HIS A 164 -17.23 -4.01 -36.81
N GLY A 165 -16.27 -3.70 -37.69
CA GLY A 165 -16.66 -3.20 -39.02
C GLY A 165 -15.57 -2.94 -40.05
N GLU A 166 -14.44 -2.34 -39.70
CA GLU A 166 -13.55 -1.76 -40.73
C GLU A 166 -12.13 -2.34 -40.71
N GLU A 167 -11.62 -2.74 -41.89
CA GLU A 167 -10.29 -3.34 -42.10
C GLU A 167 -9.15 -2.44 -41.56
N ARG A 168 -9.32 -1.11 -41.68
CA ARG A 168 -8.37 -0.11 -41.18
C ARG A 168 -8.32 -0.09 -39.65
N VAL A 169 -9.47 -0.21 -38.98
CA VAL A 169 -9.55 -0.30 -37.50
C VAL A 169 -8.90 -1.59 -37.02
N ARG A 170 -9.12 -2.72 -37.71
CA ARG A 170 -8.47 -4.00 -37.40
C ARG A 170 -6.94 -3.93 -37.49
N ALA A 171 -6.39 -3.21 -38.47
CA ALA A 171 -4.95 -3.05 -38.60
C ALA A 171 -4.35 -2.27 -37.42
N VAL A 172 -5.02 -1.20 -36.96
CA VAL A 172 -4.59 -0.42 -35.79
C VAL A 172 -4.71 -1.24 -34.50
N LEU A 173 -5.79 -2.00 -34.33
CA LEU A 173 -5.97 -2.90 -33.19
C LEU A 173 -4.89 -3.99 -33.16
N ARG A 174 -4.52 -4.56 -34.31
CA ARG A 174 -3.44 -5.55 -34.40
C ARG A 174 -2.09 -4.95 -34.05
N ASP A 175 -1.73 -3.79 -34.59
CA ASP A 175 -0.46 -3.11 -34.24
C ASP A 175 -0.38 -2.79 -32.74
N ALA A 176 -1.48 -2.33 -32.15
CA ALA A 176 -1.55 -2.11 -30.71
C ALA A 176 -1.41 -3.42 -29.92
N GLY A 177 -2.08 -4.49 -30.37
CA GLY A 177 -1.97 -5.83 -29.80
C GLY A 177 -0.56 -6.38 -29.86
N ASP A 178 0.12 -6.30 -31.01
CA ASP A 178 1.49 -6.78 -31.21
C ASP A 178 2.47 -6.05 -30.29
N SER A 179 2.30 -4.73 -30.11
CA SER A 179 3.10 -3.92 -29.18
C SER A 179 2.92 -4.36 -27.73
N LEU A 180 1.68 -4.57 -27.28
CA LEU A 180 1.38 -5.02 -25.92
C LEU A 180 1.82 -6.47 -25.68
N HIS A 181 1.66 -7.35 -26.67
CA HIS A 181 2.13 -8.72 -26.64
C HIS A 181 3.66 -8.79 -26.54
N THR A 182 4.36 -7.99 -27.35
CA THR A 182 5.83 -7.89 -27.30
C THR A 182 6.30 -7.48 -25.92
N TRP A 183 5.64 -6.48 -25.30
CA TRP A 183 5.96 -6.08 -23.94
C TRP A 183 5.76 -7.24 -22.95
N ALA A 184 4.65 -7.96 -23.04
CA ALA A 184 4.34 -9.09 -22.16
C ALA A 184 5.38 -10.22 -22.30
N SER A 185 5.78 -10.57 -23.53
CA SER A 185 6.81 -11.58 -23.78
C SER A 185 8.18 -11.19 -23.20
N LEU A 186 8.57 -9.92 -23.34
CA LEU A 186 9.85 -9.43 -22.79
C LEU A 186 9.87 -9.39 -21.26
N ASN A 187 8.70 -9.29 -20.62
CA ASN A 187 8.55 -9.19 -19.18
C ASN A 187 7.99 -10.47 -18.53
N ALA A 188 8.02 -11.60 -19.25
CA ALA A 188 7.46 -12.86 -18.75
C ALA A 188 8.20 -13.42 -17.52
N LYS A 189 9.50 -13.17 -17.42
CA LYS A 189 10.33 -13.67 -16.33
C LYS A 189 10.25 -12.74 -15.12
N VAL A 190 9.92 -13.31 -13.95
CA VAL A 190 9.98 -12.58 -12.67
C VAL A 190 11.44 -12.28 -12.31
N PRO A 191 11.80 -11.01 -12.03
CA PRO A 191 13.13 -10.64 -11.55
C PRO A 191 13.47 -11.30 -10.21
N LEU A 192 14.73 -11.66 -10.03
CA LEU A 192 15.22 -12.16 -8.74
C LEU A 192 15.33 -11.02 -7.74
N VAL A 193 14.84 -11.24 -6.52
CA VAL A 193 14.95 -10.30 -5.41
C VAL A 193 15.66 -10.96 -4.24
N SER A 194 16.52 -10.19 -3.55
CA SER A 194 17.29 -10.64 -2.38
C SER A 194 16.57 -10.40 -1.05
N ALA A 195 15.26 -10.14 -1.09
CA ALA A 195 14.46 -9.87 0.09
C ALA A 195 13.89 -11.17 0.69
N HIS A 196 13.77 -11.20 2.01
CA HIS A 196 13.21 -12.32 2.76
C HIS A 196 11.91 -11.98 3.48
N VAL A 197 11.05 -13.00 3.61
CA VAL A 197 9.69 -12.82 4.14
C VAL A 197 9.66 -12.37 5.61
N GLN A 198 10.68 -12.77 6.38
CA GLN A 198 10.78 -12.51 7.81
C GLN A 198 11.37 -11.14 8.18
N GLU A 199 11.87 -10.36 7.22
CA GLU A 199 12.57 -9.09 7.51
C GLU A 199 11.72 -8.16 8.37
N SER A 200 10.47 -7.91 7.96
CA SER A 200 9.53 -7.05 8.70
C SER A 200 9.28 -7.59 10.11
N LEU A 201 9.12 -8.91 10.26
CA LEU A 201 8.92 -9.52 11.59
C LEU A 201 10.12 -9.28 12.50
N LEU A 202 11.33 -9.52 12.00
CA LEU A 202 12.56 -9.36 12.78
C LEU A 202 12.78 -7.91 13.22
N GLU A 203 12.50 -6.96 12.32
CA GLU A 203 12.55 -5.53 12.62
C GLU A 203 11.52 -5.16 13.71
N GLN A 204 10.27 -5.59 13.56
CA GLN A 204 9.21 -5.27 14.51
C GLN A 204 9.44 -5.89 15.89
N ILE A 205 10.05 -7.08 15.98
CA ILE A 205 10.49 -7.66 17.25
C ILE A 205 11.52 -6.75 17.94
N GLN A 206 12.42 -6.09 17.19
CA GLN A 206 13.40 -5.17 17.78
C GLN A 206 12.79 -3.84 18.20
N ILE A 207 11.79 -3.32 17.49
CA ILE A 207 11.18 -2.02 17.81
C ILE A 207 10.18 -2.12 18.97
N ALA A 208 9.39 -3.20 19.01
CA ALA A 208 8.33 -3.39 19.99
C ALA A 208 8.83 -3.40 21.46
N TYR A 209 7.91 -3.15 22.40
CA TYR A 209 8.17 -3.35 23.81
C TYR A 209 8.40 -4.84 24.12
N ALA A 210 9.29 -5.15 25.06
CA ALA A 210 9.56 -6.54 25.46
C ALA A 210 8.28 -7.25 25.94
N ALA A 211 7.39 -6.55 26.62
CA ALA A 211 6.08 -7.07 27.02
C ALA A 211 5.18 -7.43 25.82
N THR A 212 5.21 -6.64 24.74
CA THR A 212 4.49 -6.93 23.49
C THR A 212 5.04 -8.17 22.80
N VAL A 213 6.37 -8.28 22.69
CA VAL A 213 7.03 -9.48 22.14
C VAL A 213 6.65 -10.70 22.96
N ARG A 214 6.71 -10.62 24.29
CA ARG A 214 6.31 -11.70 25.20
C ARG A 214 4.84 -12.08 25.04
N ALA A 215 3.95 -11.10 24.93
CA ALA A 215 2.52 -11.35 24.74
C ALA A 215 2.24 -12.12 23.46
N SER A 216 3.00 -11.83 22.39
CA SER A 216 2.91 -12.50 21.09
C SER A 216 3.48 -13.92 21.16
N VAL A 217 4.69 -14.08 21.73
CA VAL A 217 5.34 -15.39 21.92
C VAL A 217 4.46 -16.33 22.75
N ASN A 218 3.86 -15.85 23.84
CA ASN A 218 2.94 -16.65 24.68
C ASN A 218 1.65 -17.06 23.96
N ARG A 219 1.35 -16.43 22.81
CA ARG A 219 0.18 -16.69 21.96
C ARG A 219 0.59 -17.23 20.60
N GLU A 220 1.73 -17.92 20.54
CA GLU A 220 2.20 -18.59 19.32
C GLU A 220 2.34 -17.62 18.13
N GLY A 221 2.76 -16.38 18.42
CA GLY A 221 3.01 -15.33 17.44
C GLY A 221 1.83 -14.39 17.20
N GLU A 222 0.67 -14.62 17.81
CA GLU A 222 -0.55 -13.89 17.48
C GLU A 222 -0.95 -12.92 18.59
N TRP A 223 -0.72 -11.63 18.36
CA TRP A 223 -1.14 -10.55 19.25
C TRP A 223 -1.46 -9.30 18.46
N ILE A 224 -2.47 -8.55 18.88
CA ILE A 224 -2.98 -7.37 18.17
C ILE A 224 -1.90 -6.31 17.90
N ASN A 225 -0.91 -6.17 18.80
CA ASN A 225 0.16 -5.18 18.64
C ASN A 225 1.45 -5.77 18.02
N LEU A 226 1.49 -7.07 17.73
CA LEU A 226 2.59 -7.74 17.02
C LEU A 226 2.12 -9.13 16.56
N SER A 227 1.57 -9.18 15.35
CA SER A 227 1.09 -10.41 14.72
C SER A 227 2.15 -10.96 13.78
N TYR A 228 2.67 -12.17 14.06
CA TYR A 228 3.69 -12.81 13.24
C TYR A 228 3.17 -13.09 11.85
N SER A 229 1.99 -13.68 11.75
CA SER A 229 1.35 -13.97 10.47
C SER A 229 1.18 -12.71 9.63
N TYR A 230 0.76 -11.61 10.25
CA TYR A 230 0.66 -10.32 9.57
C TYR A 230 2.00 -9.82 9.04
N GLN A 231 3.05 -9.81 9.87
CA GLN A 231 4.37 -9.31 9.46
C GLN A 231 4.99 -10.15 8.34
N ILE A 232 4.78 -11.47 8.38
CA ILE A 232 5.24 -12.39 7.33
C ILE A 232 4.40 -12.18 6.05
N GLY A 233 3.09 -12.00 6.17
CA GLY A 233 2.22 -11.63 5.05
C GLY A 233 2.66 -10.34 4.37
N TYR A 234 2.96 -9.32 5.16
CA TYR A 234 3.51 -8.06 4.68
C TYR A 234 4.83 -8.28 3.93
N GLY A 235 5.76 -9.05 4.50
CA GLY A 235 7.02 -9.40 3.84
C GLY A 235 6.82 -10.14 2.52
N ALA A 236 5.85 -11.06 2.47
CA ALA A 236 5.53 -11.82 1.27
C ALA A 236 4.98 -10.93 0.15
N ARG A 237 4.10 -9.98 0.50
CA ARG A 237 3.58 -8.95 -0.41
C ARG A 237 4.70 -8.04 -0.91
N ARG A 238 5.58 -7.58 -0.02
CA ARG A 238 6.73 -6.72 -0.36
C ARG A 238 7.69 -7.39 -1.34
N ILE A 239 7.95 -8.69 -1.19
CA ILE A 239 8.75 -9.47 -2.17
C ILE A 239 8.15 -9.37 -3.58
N ALA A 240 6.83 -9.55 -3.71
CA ALA A 240 6.15 -9.42 -5.00
C ALA A 240 6.21 -7.99 -5.55
N VAL A 241 6.07 -6.97 -4.69
CA VAL A 241 6.21 -5.56 -5.09
C VAL A 241 7.61 -5.25 -5.60
N LEU A 242 8.65 -5.68 -4.88
CA LEU A 242 10.04 -5.48 -5.29
C LEU A 242 10.35 -6.17 -6.62
N ALA A 243 9.75 -7.34 -6.87
CA ALA A 243 9.99 -8.10 -8.08
C ALA A 243 9.24 -7.51 -9.30
N LEU A 244 7.98 -7.09 -9.13
CA LEU A 244 7.06 -6.83 -10.25
C LEU A 244 6.51 -5.41 -10.31
N GLY A 245 6.62 -4.62 -9.24
CA GLY A 245 6.04 -3.27 -9.16
C GLY A 245 6.51 -2.37 -10.31
N LYS A 246 7.82 -2.40 -10.61
CA LYS A 246 8.43 -1.67 -11.71
C LYS A 246 7.89 -2.10 -13.07
N SER A 247 7.75 -3.40 -13.33
CA SER A 247 7.19 -3.90 -14.60
C SER A 247 5.75 -3.42 -14.81
N VAL A 248 4.93 -3.41 -13.77
CA VAL A 248 3.55 -2.92 -13.86
C VAL A 248 3.50 -1.40 -14.12
N GLU A 249 4.42 -0.63 -13.53
CA GLU A 249 4.57 0.79 -13.81
C GLU A 249 5.02 1.05 -15.25
N GLU A 250 6.00 0.30 -15.75
CA GLU A 250 6.49 0.38 -17.13
C GLU A 250 5.38 0.03 -18.14
N PHE A 251 4.58 -1.00 -17.88
CA PHE A 251 3.42 -1.32 -18.72
C PHE A 251 2.38 -0.21 -18.73
N SER A 252 2.09 0.36 -17.56
CA SER A 252 1.16 1.50 -17.44
C SER A 252 1.69 2.72 -18.19
N GLY A 253 3.00 2.97 -18.14
CA GLY A 253 3.67 4.02 -18.92
C GLY A 253 3.56 3.76 -20.42
N HIS A 254 3.80 2.53 -20.86
CA HIS A 254 3.65 2.11 -22.26
C HIS A 254 2.22 2.33 -22.76
N CYS A 255 1.21 1.91 -22.00
CA CYS A 255 -0.19 2.15 -22.32
C CYS A 255 -0.53 3.64 -22.44
N LYS A 256 -0.01 4.48 -21.53
CA LYS A 256 -0.20 5.94 -21.58
C LYS A 256 0.41 6.55 -22.85
N ILE A 257 1.61 6.13 -23.24
CA ILE A 257 2.28 6.60 -24.47
C ILE A 257 1.46 6.19 -25.70
N MET A 258 1.01 4.93 -25.74
CA MET A 258 0.16 4.45 -26.84
C MET A 258 -1.15 5.24 -26.92
N ALA A 259 -1.84 5.44 -25.79
CA ALA A 259 -3.10 6.19 -25.74
C ALA A 259 -2.93 7.67 -26.14
N ALA A 260 -1.78 8.28 -25.89
CA ALA A 260 -1.47 9.65 -26.31
C ALA A 260 -1.05 9.75 -27.79
N THR A 261 -0.73 8.64 -28.45
CA THR A 261 -0.27 8.63 -29.84
C THR A 261 -1.47 8.61 -30.79
N PRO A 262 -1.67 9.63 -31.67
CA PRO A 262 -2.87 9.74 -32.50
C PRO A 262 -3.18 8.52 -33.38
N ARG A 263 -2.14 7.76 -33.80
CA ARG A 263 -2.30 6.55 -34.61
C ARG A 263 -3.09 5.44 -33.92
N TYR A 264 -3.10 5.43 -32.57
CA TYR A 264 -3.79 4.43 -31.76
C TYR A 264 -5.17 4.88 -31.28
N GLY A 265 -5.72 5.97 -31.80
CA GLY A 265 -7.03 6.48 -31.37
C GLY A 265 -8.13 5.41 -31.41
N GLU A 266 -8.14 4.58 -32.45
CA GLU A 266 -9.09 3.46 -32.62
C GLU A 266 -8.84 2.27 -31.68
N ALA A 267 -7.64 2.17 -31.09
CA ALA A 267 -7.24 1.12 -30.15
C ALA A 267 -7.25 1.59 -28.69
N ALA A 268 -7.68 2.84 -28.41
CA ALA A 268 -7.64 3.42 -27.08
C ALA A 268 -8.36 2.55 -26.02
N ASP A 269 -9.50 1.98 -26.37
CA ASP A 269 -10.26 1.11 -25.48
C ASP A 269 -9.54 -0.21 -25.18
N LEU A 270 -8.93 -0.84 -26.20
CA LEU A 270 -8.14 -2.06 -26.05
C LEU A 270 -6.94 -1.82 -25.13
N ILE A 271 -6.20 -0.73 -25.37
CA ILE A 271 -5.03 -0.34 -24.56
C ILE A 271 -5.45 -0.10 -23.10
N ALA A 272 -6.52 0.67 -22.89
CA ALA A 272 -7.03 0.94 -21.55
C ALA A 272 -7.49 -0.34 -20.85
N GLN A 273 -8.06 -1.30 -21.58
CA GLN A 273 -8.49 -2.57 -21.01
C GLN A 273 -7.31 -3.48 -20.66
N ALA A 274 -6.30 -3.58 -21.52
CA ALA A 274 -5.08 -4.33 -21.23
C ALA A 274 -4.41 -3.79 -19.95
N GLN A 275 -4.30 -2.46 -19.81
CA GLN A 275 -3.79 -1.82 -18.59
C GLN A 275 -4.61 -2.20 -17.35
N ARG A 276 -5.95 -2.18 -17.44
CA ARG A 276 -6.84 -2.55 -16.34
C ARG A 276 -6.70 -4.01 -15.94
N VAL A 277 -6.66 -4.92 -16.92
CA VAL A 277 -6.49 -6.35 -16.68
C VAL A 277 -5.18 -6.62 -15.96
N LEU A 278 -4.05 -6.10 -16.45
CA LEU A 278 -2.76 -6.32 -15.78
C LEU A 278 -2.75 -5.76 -14.37
N THR A 279 -3.27 -4.53 -14.17
CA THR A 279 -3.28 -3.87 -12.86
C THR A 279 -4.13 -4.65 -11.86
N ALA A 280 -5.33 -5.08 -12.26
CA ALA A 280 -6.22 -5.87 -11.41
C ALA A 280 -5.63 -7.25 -11.07
N SER A 281 -5.06 -7.94 -12.06
CA SER A 281 -4.38 -9.23 -11.82
C SER A 281 -3.17 -9.09 -10.92
N TYR A 282 -2.43 -8.00 -11.02
CA TYR A 282 -1.32 -7.69 -10.13
C TYR A 282 -1.79 -7.41 -8.69
N GLU A 283 -2.84 -6.61 -8.49
CA GLU A 283 -3.42 -6.38 -7.15
C GLU A 283 -3.88 -7.70 -6.50
N GLU A 284 -4.49 -8.59 -7.28
CA GLU A 284 -4.91 -9.90 -6.81
C GLU A 284 -3.70 -10.82 -6.49
N LEU A 285 -2.64 -10.77 -7.31
CA LEU A 285 -1.38 -11.46 -7.02
C LEU A 285 -0.80 -11.01 -5.67
N LEU A 286 -0.76 -9.70 -5.41
CA LEU A 286 -0.26 -9.16 -4.14
C LEU A 286 -1.06 -9.69 -2.94
N ARG A 287 -2.39 -9.74 -3.06
CA ARG A 287 -3.27 -10.33 -2.03
C ARG A 287 -3.00 -11.80 -1.81
N LYS A 288 -2.85 -12.59 -2.88
CA LYS A 288 -2.52 -14.02 -2.78
C LYS A 288 -1.16 -14.26 -2.13
N ALA A 289 -0.14 -13.46 -2.48
CA ALA A 289 1.17 -13.52 -1.85
C ALA A 289 1.09 -13.22 -0.35
N GLN A 290 0.36 -12.17 0.03
CA GLN A 290 0.11 -11.82 1.43
C GLN A 290 -0.58 -12.96 2.19
N LEU A 291 -1.66 -13.51 1.63
CA LEU A 291 -2.45 -14.58 2.25
C LEU A 291 -1.62 -15.86 2.40
N MET A 292 -0.81 -16.21 1.39
CA MET A 292 0.13 -17.34 1.47
C MET A 292 1.11 -17.15 2.64
N GLY A 293 1.69 -15.94 2.78
CA GLY A 293 2.54 -15.57 3.90
C GLY A 293 1.84 -15.73 5.25
N GLN A 294 0.61 -15.20 5.37
CA GLN A 294 -0.17 -15.25 6.61
C GLN A 294 -0.61 -16.66 7.01
N THR A 295 -0.89 -17.54 6.06
CA THR A 295 -1.50 -18.84 6.33
C THR A 295 -0.46 -19.95 6.44
N VAL A 296 0.44 -20.07 5.46
CA VAL A 296 1.35 -21.21 5.37
C VAL A 296 2.46 -21.11 6.42
N PHE A 297 3.06 -19.92 6.57
CA PHE A 297 4.09 -19.74 7.60
C PHE A 297 3.51 -19.79 9.01
N LYS A 298 2.29 -19.28 9.21
CA LYS A 298 1.58 -19.40 10.49
C LYS A 298 1.36 -20.86 10.86
N ALA A 299 0.88 -21.67 9.93
CA ALA A 299 0.70 -23.11 10.15
C ALA A 299 2.03 -23.80 10.48
N ALA A 300 3.11 -23.48 9.75
CA ALA A 300 4.44 -24.03 9.99
C ALA A 300 5.02 -23.63 11.35
N LEU A 301 4.87 -22.37 11.76
CA LEU A 301 5.30 -21.87 13.07
C LEU A 301 4.50 -22.54 14.20
N LYS A 302 3.18 -22.68 14.03
CA LYS A 302 2.31 -23.32 15.02
C LYS A 302 2.61 -24.82 15.18
N ALA A 303 3.06 -25.49 14.12
CA ALA A 303 3.46 -26.89 14.14
C ALA A 303 4.79 -27.14 14.88
N ASP A 304 5.54 -26.09 15.26
CA ASP A 304 6.81 -26.17 16.01
C ASP A 304 6.65 -25.66 17.46
N PRO A 305 6.12 -26.47 18.38
CA PRO A 305 5.95 -26.06 19.79
C PRO A 305 7.30 -25.85 20.49
N GLN A 306 8.38 -26.53 20.06
CA GLN A 306 9.70 -26.36 20.65
C GLN A 306 10.28 -24.98 20.38
N PHE A 307 10.05 -24.42 19.18
CA PHE A 307 10.39 -23.04 18.88
C PHE A 307 9.76 -22.06 19.89
N TRP A 308 8.45 -22.18 20.12
CA TRP A 308 7.76 -21.29 21.07
C TRP A 308 8.25 -21.47 22.51
N GLN A 309 8.45 -22.72 22.95
CA GLN A 309 8.99 -23.01 24.28
C GLN A 309 10.37 -22.36 24.51
N ARG A 310 11.25 -22.40 23.50
CA ARG A 310 12.55 -21.71 23.56
C ARG A 310 12.37 -20.19 23.70
N CYS A 311 11.52 -19.59 22.88
CA CYS A 311 11.24 -18.15 22.96
C CYS A 311 10.61 -17.72 24.31
N VAL A 312 9.76 -18.56 24.90
CA VAL A 312 9.18 -18.32 26.24
C VAL A 312 10.27 -18.38 27.31
N ALA A 313 11.17 -19.37 27.24
CA ALA A 313 12.24 -19.58 28.20
C ALA A 313 13.28 -18.44 28.25
N GLU A 314 13.36 -17.60 27.20
CA GLU A 314 14.22 -16.41 27.19
C GLU A 314 13.77 -15.31 28.15
N TRP A 315 12.50 -15.35 28.56
CA TRP A 315 11.93 -14.36 29.48
C TRP A 315 12.51 -14.53 30.89
N GLY A 316 12.95 -13.43 31.51
CA GLY A 316 13.51 -13.43 32.86
C GLY A 316 15.03 -13.69 32.92
N GLN A 317 15.69 -13.99 31.79
CA GLN A 317 17.15 -14.16 31.73
C GLN A 317 17.94 -12.83 31.66
N GLY A 318 17.39 -11.76 32.22
CA GLY A 318 18.00 -10.42 32.17
C GLY A 318 17.85 -9.69 30.82
N PRO A 319 18.61 -8.59 30.61
CA PRO A 319 18.54 -7.76 29.41
C PRO A 319 18.73 -8.55 28.10
N GLY A 320 18.20 -8.06 26.98
CA GLY A 320 18.40 -8.67 25.66
C GLY A 320 17.33 -9.67 25.20
N TYR A 321 16.20 -9.77 25.91
CA TYR A 321 15.08 -10.66 25.55
C TYR A 321 14.68 -10.58 24.07
N LYS A 322 14.46 -9.37 23.54
CA LYS A 322 14.04 -9.15 22.15
C LYS A 322 15.06 -9.67 21.14
N SER A 323 16.35 -9.44 21.39
CA SER A 323 17.45 -9.89 20.53
C SER A 323 17.55 -11.42 20.50
N ARG A 324 17.37 -12.08 21.65
CA ARG A 324 17.36 -13.56 21.71
C ARG A 324 16.15 -14.16 21.00
N VAL A 325 14.95 -13.58 21.17
CA VAL A 325 13.76 -13.99 20.41
C VAL A 325 13.94 -13.79 18.90
N ALA A 326 14.53 -12.66 18.47
CA ALA A 326 14.81 -12.43 17.06
C ALA A 326 15.86 -13.41 16.50
N GLU A 327 16.84 -13.82 17.30
CA GLU A 327 17.82 -14.83 16.90
C GLU A 327 17.18 -16.21 16.73
N HIS A 328 16.28 -16.61 17.63
CA HIS A 328 15.50 -17.84 17.44
C HIS A 328 14.68 -17.80 16.16
N ASN A 329 14.03 -16.66 15.86
CA ASN A 329 13.31 -16.48 14.60
C ASN A 329 14.26 -16.59 13.39
N ARG A 330 15.39 -15.89 13.40
CA ARG A 330 16.37 -15.94 12.32
C ARG A 330 16.82 -17.37 12.03
N LYS A 331 17.17 -18.12 13.09
CA LYS A 331 17.53 -19.54 12.98
C LYS A 331 16.38 -20.39 12.43
N TRP A 332 15.16 -20.13 12.88
CA TRP A 332 13.98 -20.84 12.42
C TRP A 332 13.79 -20.67 10.91
N PHE A 333 13.90 -19.44 10.39
CA PHE A 333 13.77 -19.14 8.96
C PHE A 333 14.96 -19.61 8.11
N SER A 334 16.18 -19.68 8.67
CA SER A 334 17.36 -20.16 7.94
C SER A 334 17.45 -21.68 7.78
N ASP A 335 16.53 -22.43 8.38
CA ASP A 335 16.51 -23.89 8.29
C ASP A 335 16.22 -24.32 6.84
N ALA A 336 17.07 -25.17 6.28
CA ALA A 336 16.95 -25.68 4.93
C ALA A 336 15.60 -26.38 4.68
N ALA A 337 15.02 -27.01 5.71
CA ALA A 337 13.69 -27.63 5.61
C ALA A 337 12.57 -26.60 5.38
N ARG A 338 12.80 -25.33 5.74
CA ARG A 338 11.82 -24.23 5.70
C ARG A 338 12.05 -23.27 4.54
N ASN A 339 13.22 -23.32 3.89
CA ASN A 339 13.48 -22.63 2.61
C ASN A 339 12.47 -23.03 1.51
N GLN A 340 11.85 -24.21 1.63
CA GLN A 340 10.78 -24.64 0.72
C GLN A 340 9.57 -23.69 0.77
N LEU A 341 9.26 -23.07 1.92
CA LEU A 341 8.13 -22.16 2.04
C LEU A 341 8.34 -20.86 1.25
N GLU A 342 9.55 -20.29 1.32
CA GLU A 342 9.91 -19.13 0.51
C GLU A 342 9.98 -19.49 -0.98
N THR A 343 10.45 -20.70 -1.31
CA THR A 343 10.43 -21.20 -2.69
C THR A 343 9.00 -21.32 -3.22
N GLN A 344 8.06 -21.86 -2.42
CA GLN A 344 6.64 -21.93 -2.78
C GLN A 344 6.03 -20.54 -3.00
N LEU A 345 6.41 -19.55 -2.18
CA LEU A 345 5.99 -18.16 -2.40
C LEU A 345 6.51 -17.60 -3.73
N LYS A 346 7.79 -17.83 -4.05
CA LYS A 346 8.38 -17.39 -5.33
C LYS A 346 7.68 -18.07 -6.53
N THR A 347 7.43 -19.37 -6.45
CA THR A 347 6.67 -20.12 -7.47
C THR A 347 5.24 -19.62 -7.60
N LEU A 348 4.57 -19.26 -6.49
CA LEU A 348 3.25 -18.63 -6.53
C LEU A 348 3.31 -17.31 -7.31
N ILE A 349 4.26 -16.43 -7.01
CA ILE A 349 4.43 -15.14 -7.70
C ILE A 349 4.66 -15.36 -9.20
N GLU A 350 5.55 -16.28 -9.59
CA GLU A 350 5.82 -16.63 -10.99
C GLU A 350 4.58 -17.13 -11.72
N ARG A 351 3.82 -18.02 -11.09
CA ARG A 351 2.58 -18.58 -11.66
C ARG A 351 1.52 -17.49 -11.86
N GLU A 352 1.26 -16.70 -10.83
CA GLU A 352 0.24 -15.64 -10.90
C GLU A 352 0.65 -14.55 -11.89
N TRP A 353 1.94 -14.22 -11.99
CA TRP A 353 2.45 -13.27 -12.99
C TRP A 353 2.25 -13.79 -14.41
N SER A 354 2.59 -15.06 -14.65
CA SER A 354 2.37 -15.71 -15.94
C SER A 354 0.88 -15.71 -16.31
N GLY A 355 -0.01 -16.00 -15.36
CA GLY A 355 -1.46 -15.93 -15.57
C GLY A 355 -1.97 -14.51 -15.82
N ALA A 356 -1.38 -13.50 -15.18
CA ALA A 356 -1.71 -12.09 -15.42
C ALA A 356 -1.33 -11.68 -16.85
N LEU A 357 -0.13 -12.03 -17.31
CA LEU A 357 0.30 -11.77 -18.69
C LEU A 357 -0.54 -12.54 -19.71
N GLN A 358 -0.87 -13.80 -19.42
CA GLN A 358 -1.75 -14.59 -20.27
C GLN A 358 -3.13 -13.95 -20.41
N SER A 359 -3.72 -13.46 -19.32
CA SER A 359 -5.01 -12.75 -19.35
C SER A 359 -4.96 -11.49 -20.21
N VAL A 360 -3.82 -10.79 -20.21
CA VAL A 360 -3.58 -9.67 -21.12
C VAL A 360 -3.47 -10.16 -22.55
N THR A 361 -2.68 -11.18 -22.84
CA THR A 361 -2.49 -11.65 -24.23
C THR A 361 -3.76 -12.23 -24.84
N GLU A 362 -4.57 -12.95 -24.07
CA GLU A 362 -5.87 -13.49 -24.52
C GLU A 362 -6.86 -12.38 -24.88
N LEU A 363 -6.79 -11.23 -24.21
CA LEU A 363 -7.59 -10.05 -24.57
C LEU A 363 -7.19 -9.47 -25.95
N LEU A 364 -5.94 -9.65 -26.36
CA LEU A 364 -5.40 -9.10 -27.61
C LEU A 364 -5.69 -10.00 -28.81
N GLU A 365 -6.07 -11.25 -28.59
CA GLU A 365 -6.45 -12.19 -29.65
C GLU A 365 -7.88 -11.89 -30.13
N PRO A 366 -8.11 -11.77 -31.46
CA PRO A 366 -9.47 -11.61 -31.96
C PRO A 366 -10.29 -12.88 -31.66
N PRO A 367 -11.59 -12.75 -31.27
CA PRO A 367 -12.46 -13.91 -31.17
C PRO A 367 -12.53 -14.59 -32.55
N THR A 368 -12.37 -15.91 -32.54
CA THR A 368 -12.38 -16.77 -33.73
C THR A 368 -13.73 -16.81 -34.42
#